data_AF-A0A3N0GP81-F1
#
_entry.id   AF-A0A3N0GP81-F1
#
_cell.length_a   1.000
_cell.length_b   1.000
_cell.length_c   1.000
_cell.angle_alpha   90.00
_cell.angle_beta   90.00
_cell.angle_gamma   90.00
#
_symmetry.space_group_name_H-M   'P 1'
#
loop_
_entity.id
_entity.type
_entity.pdbx_description
1 polymer ?
#
loop_
_entity_poly.entity_id
_entity_poly.type
_entity_poly.pdbx_seq_one_letter_code
_entity_poly.pdbx_strand_id
1 'polypeptide(L)'
;MAQQAHQGTRPVAAEEPTIGALVHDLAQEIPQLVRSEIRLAQAEVAEKGRAVGTGLGMFSAAGLLAFFALGTLVAAAVLGLAEALPGWASALVVAAVLLAGAGVAALTGRKKVTEGQPLKPERAVAGVQKDVAAVKEAAR
;
A
#
# COMPACT_ATOMS: atom_id res chain seq x y z
N MET A 1 -86.11 11.12 -21.03
CA MET A 1 -85.87 11.81 -19.74
C MET A 1 -84.69 11.14 -19.04
N ALA A 2 -83.83 11.96 -18.41
CA ALA A 2 -82.62 11.64 -17.65
C ALA A 2 -81.41 11.15 -18.49
N GLN A 3 -80.54 12.06 -18.97
CA GLN A 3 -79.42 12.69 -18.24
C GLN A 3 -78.41 11.67 -17.66
N GLN A 4 -77.32 11.42 -18.38
CA GLN A 4 -76.00 11.27 -17.76
C GLN A 4 -74.97 12.02 -18.61
N ALA A 5 -74.90 13.31 -18.32
CA ALA A 5 -73.81 14.17 -18.70
C ALA A 5 -72.61 13.92 -17.75
N HIS A 6 -71.41 14.16 -18.27
CA HIS A 6 -70.18 14.47 -17.54
C HIS A 6 -69.54 13.32 -16.73
N GLN A 7 -68.69 12.55 -17.40
CA GLN A 7 -67.44 12.14 -16.77
C GLN A 7 -66.34 13.08 -17.24
N GLY A 8 -66.13 14.14 -16.46
CA GLY A 8 -64.94 14.99 -16.60
C GLY A 8 -63.71 14.12 -16.35
N THR A 9 -62.82 14.08 -17.33
CA THR A 9 -61.40 13.81 -17.12
C THR A 9 -60.93 14.74 -16.02
N ARG A 10 -60.85 14.24 -14.77
CA ARG A 10 -60.10 14.93 -13.73
C ARG A 10 -58.66 14.98 -14.23
N PRO A 11 -58.06 16.16 -14.44
CA PRO A 11 -56.64 16.21 -14.59
C PRO A 11 -56.08 15.62 -13.30
N VAL A 12 -55.37 14.50 -13.41
CA VAL A 12 -54.40 14.12 -12.37
C VAL A 12 -53.44 15.29 -12.40
N ALA A 13 -53.63 16.25 -11.49
CA ALA A 13 -52.65 17.27 -11.23
C ALA A 13 -51.36 16.51 -10.97
N ALA A 14 -50.44 16.57 -11.94
CA ALA A 14 -49.07 16.19 -11.69
C ALA A 14 -48.62 17.15 -10.60
N GLU A 15 -48.66 16.68 -9.35
CA GLU A 15 -48.07 17.35 -8.21
C GLU A 15 -46.62 17.65 -8.63
N GLU A 16 -46.31 18.92 -8.87
CA GLU A 16 -44.94 19.33 -9.09
C GLU A 16 -44.14 18.83 -7.88
N PRO A 17 -43.07 18.05 -8.08
CA PRO A 17 -42.33 17.49 -6.96
C PRO A 17 -41.87 18.65 -6.09
N THR A 18 -42.42 18.69 -4.87
CA THR A 18 -42.09 19.74 -3.91
C THR A 18 -40.58 19.67 -3.63
N ILE A 19 -39.94 20.81 -3.33
CA ILE A 19 -38.51 20.85 -2.99
C ILE A 19 -38.19 19.86 -1.85
N GLY A 20 -39.15 19.61 -0.96
CA GLY A 20 -39.04 18.58 0.08
C GLY A 20 -38.96 17.14 -0.46
N ALA A 21 -39.70 16.81 -1.52
CA ALA A 21 -39.64 15.50 -2.17
C ALA A 21 -38.30 15.26 -2.88
N LEU A 22 -37.76 16.27 -3.57
CA LEU A 22 -36.44 16.19 -4.23
C LEU A 22 -35.28 16.03 -3.23
N VAL A 23 -35.36 16.73 -2.09
CA VAL A 23 -34.38 16.59 -1.00
C VAL A 23 -34.51 15.22 -0.33
N HIS A 24 -35.73 14.69 -0.19
CA HIS A 24 -35.97 13.34 0.33
C HIS A 24 -35.37 12.28 -0.59
N ASP A 25 -35.61 12.38 -1.90
CA ASP A 25 -35.10 11.41 -2.88
C ASP A 25 -33.56 11.46 -2.96
N LEU A 26 -32.95 12.66 -2.98
CA LEU A 26 -31.49 12.80 -2.94
C LEU A 26 -30.88 12.23 -1.65
N ALA A 27 -31.54 12.40 -0.51
CA ALA A 27 -31.12 11.80 0.76
C ALA A 27 -31.21 10.26 0.75
N GLN A 28 -32.10 9.68 -0.08
CA GLN A 28 -32.18 8.23 -0.29
C GLN A 28 -31.11 7.70 -1.26
N GLU A 29 -30.62 8.51 -2.21
CA GLU A 29 -29.61 8.10 -3.20
C GLU A 29 -28.15 8.23 -2.74
N ILE A 30 -27.82 9.27 -1.95
CA ILE A 30 -26.46 9.48 -1.41
C ILE A 30 -25.89 8.23 -0.70
N PRO A 31 -26.65 7.51 0.16
CA PRO A 31 -26.17 6.28 0.79
C PRO A 31 -25.77 5.19 -0.20
N GLN A 32 -26.44 5.10 -1.36
CA GLN A 32 -26.08 4.12 -2.38
C GLN A 32 -24.78 4.49 -3.09
N LEU A 33 -24.59 5.78 -3.42
CA LEU A 33 -23.36 6.27 -4.02
C LEU A 33 -22.15 6.09 -3.09
N VAL A 34 -22.31 6.41 -1.81
CA VAL A 34 -21.24 6.20 -0.82
C VAL A 34 -20.89 4.72 -0.71
N ARG A 35 -21.89 3.83 -0.70
CA ARG A 35 -21.66 2.37 -0.69
C ARG A 35 -20.96 1.89 -1.96
N SER A 36 -21.27 2.44 -3.14
CA SER A 36 -20.59 2.06 -4.38
C SER A 36 -19.15 2.52 -4.39
N GLU A 37 -18.87 3.74 -3.93
CA GLU A 37 -17.51 4.27 -3.87
C GLU A 37 -16.64 3.47 -2.88
N ILE A 38 -17.22 3.07 -1.74
CA ILE A 38 -16.54 2.18 -0.78
C ILE A 38 -16.24 0.82 -1.42
N ARG A 39 -17.19 0.24 -2.17
CA ARG A 39 -16.97 -1.04 -2.87
C ARG A 39 -15.89 -0.93 -3.94
N LEU A 40 -15.86 0.18 -4.68
CA LEU A 40 -14.83 0.45 -5.67
C LEU A 40 -13.46 0.59 -5.01
N ALA A 41 -13.36 1.38 -3.95
CA ALA A 41 -12.13 1.53 -3.17
C ALA A 41 -11.65 0.18 -2.60
N GLN A 42 -12.57 -0.66 -2.10
CA GLN A 42 -12.24 -2.01 -1.65
C GLN A 42 -11.70 -2.88 -2.78
N ALA A 43 -12.31 -2.84 -3.96
CA ALA A 43 -11.85 -3.59 -5.13
C ALA A 43 -10.45 -3.14 -5.58
N GLU A 44 -10.21 -1.83 -5.64
CA GLU A 44 -8.92 -1.26 -6.02
C GLU A 44 -7.82 -1.60 -5.01
N VAL A 45 -8.12 -1.52 -3.71
CA VAL A 45 -7.20 -1.95 -2.65
C VAL A 45 -6.91 -3.45 -2.74
N ALA A 46 -7.92 -4.28 -3.02
CA ALA A 46 -7.73 -5.72 -3.18
C ALA A 46 -6.88 -6.05 -4.41
N GLU A 47 -7.08 -5.36 -5.53
CA GLU A 47 -6.30 -5.53 -6.75
C GLU A 47 -4.84 -5.11 -6.56
N LYS A 48 -4.62 -3.89 -6.04
CA LYS A 48 -3.28 -3.39 -5.71
C LYS A 48 -2.59 -4.28 -4.66
N GLY A 49 -3.35 -4.74 -3.66
CA GLY A 49 -2.89 -5.64 -2.61
C GLY A 49 -2.46 -7.00 -3.13
N ARG A 50 -3.16 -7.56 -4.13
CA ARG A 50 -2.78 -8.85 -4.77
C ARG A 50 -1.46 -8.75 -5.51
N ALA A 51 -1.24 -7.67 -6.27
CA ALA A 51 0.03 -7.47 -6.99
C ALA A 51 1.21 -7.34 -6.01
N VAL A 52 1.05 -6.51 -4.98
CA VAL A 52 2.05 -6.35 -3.92
C VAL A 52 2.28 -7.65 -3.15
N GLY A 53 1.21 -8.36 -2.80
CA GLY A 53 1.27 -9.63 -2.06
C GLY A 53 1.96 -10.74 -2.86
N THR A 54 1.65 -10.87 -4.15
CA THR A 54 2.31 -11.83 -5.04
C THR A 54 3.77 -11.47 -5.23
N GLY A 55 4.08 -10.18 -5.43
CA GLY A 55 5.45 -9.70 -5.56
C GLY A 55 6.29 -9.97 -4.32
N LEU A 56 5.77 -9.66 -3.12
CA LEU A 56 6.42 -9.98 -1.86
C LEU A 56 6.59 -11.49 -1.67
N GLY A 57 5.56 -12.29 -1.96
CA GLY A 57 5.62 -13.75 -1.87
C GLY A 57 6.71 -14.35 -2.77
N MET A 58 6.74 -13.96 -4.03
CA MET A 58 7.76 -14.41 -4.98
C MET A 58 9.17 -13.93 -4.59
N PHE A 59 9.30 -12.67 -4.15
CA PHE A 59 10.59 -12.12 -3.72
C PHE A 59 11.11 -12.83 -2.46
N SER A 60 10.24 -13.12 -1.49
CA SER A 60 10.60 -13.90 -0.30
C SER A 60 11.03 -15.32 -0.67
N ALA A 61 10.30 -15.99 -1.58
CA ALA A 61 10.67 -17.32 -2.06
C ALA A 61 12.02 -17.31 -2.78
N ALA A 62 12.24 -16.36 -3.68
CA ALA A 62 13.51 -16.18 -4.38
C ALA A 62 14.66 -15.91 -3.40
N GLY A 63 14.44 -15.05 -2.40
CA GLY A 63 15.42 -14.76 -1.35
C GLY A 63 15.80 -16.00 -0.54
N LEU A 64 14.82 -16.83 -0.18
CA LEU A 64 15.07 -18.08 0.55
C LEU A 64 15.84 -19.10 -0.30
N LEU A 65 15.46 -19.26 -1.56
CA LEU A 65 16.19 -20.13 -2.51
C LEU A 65 17.63 -19.63 -2.72
N ALA A 66 17.83 -18.32 -2.89
CA ALA A 66 19.14 -17.72 -3.01
C ALA A 66 19.98 -17.92 -1.74
N PHE A 67 19.37 -17.85 -0.55
CA PHE A 67 20.04 -18.13 0.72
C PHE A 67 20.55 -19.58 0.79
N PHE A 68 19.72 -20.57 0.45
CA PHE A 68 20.15 -21.97 0.41
C PHE A 68 21.20 -22.24 -0.67
N ALA A 69 21.05 -21.63 -1.85
CA ALA A 69 22.04 -21.72 -2.92
C ALA A 69 23.40 -21.16 -2.47
N LEU A 70 23.41 -20.00 -1.82
CA LEU A 70 24.63 -19.41 -1.27
C LEU A 70 25.26 -20.31 -0.20
N GLY A 71 24.46 -20.85 0.73
CA GLY A 71 24.95 -21.81 1.73
C GLY A 71 25.58 -23.06 1.10
N THR A 72 24.97 -23.57 0.02
CA THR A 72 25.49 -24.70 -0.74
C THR A 72 26.81 -24.36 -1.44
N LEU A 73 26.93 -23.16 -2.02
CA LEU A 73 28.18 -22.68 -2.63
C LEU A 73 29.29 -22.48 -1.58
N VAL A 74 28.96 -21.99 -0.39
CA VAL A 74 29.91 -21.90 0.73
C VAL A 74 30.38 -23.29 1.13
N ALA A 75 29.48 -24.27 1.26
CA ALA A 75 29.85 -25.65 1.56
C ALA A 75 30.74 -26.24 0.45
N ALA A 76 30.40 -26.03 -0.82
CA ALA A 76 31.20 -26.47 -1.95
C ALA A 76 32.61 -25.85 -1.96
N ALA A 77 32.73 -24.56 -1.62
CA ALA A 77 34.03 -23.89 -1.50
C ALA A 77 34.87 -24.49 -0.35
N VAL A 78 34.25 -24.75 0.81
CA VAL A 78 34.94 -25.39 1.95
C VAL A 78 35.41 -26.79 1.58
N LEU A 79 34.55 -27.60 0.98
CA LEU A 79 34.89 -28.97 0.55
C LEU A 79 35.98 -28.96 -0.53
N GLY A 80 35.89 -28.05 -1.51
CA GLY A 80 36.91 -27.93 -2.55
C GLY A 80 38.27 -27.52 -2.00
N LEU A 81 38.34 -26.59 -1.03
CA LEU A 81 39.58 -26.26 -0.34
C LEU A 81 40.07 -27.41 0.56
N ALA A 82 39.16 -28.23 1.09
CA ALA A 82 39.50 -29.36 1.96
C ALA A 82 40.26 -30.48 1.23
N GLU A 83 40.27 -30.49 -0.10
CA GLU A 83 41.16 -31.36 -0.89
C GLU A 83 42.65 -30.97 -0.74
N ALA A 84 42.94 -29.71 -0.41
CA ALA A 84 44.30 -29.19 -0.25
C ALA A 84 44.69 -28.90 1.22
N LEU A 85 43.72 -28.71 2.11
CA LEU A 85 43.90 -28.32 3.51
C LEU A 85 43.00 -29.18 4.44
N PRO A 86 43.32 -29.30 5.74
CA PRO A 86 42.39 -29.89 6.70
C PRO A 86 41.04 -29.14 6.69
N GLY A 87 39.93 -29.87 6.74
CA GLY A 87 38.59 -29.28 6.59
C GLY A 87 38.27 -28.13 7.55
N TRP A 88 38.81 -28.16 8.79
CA TRP A 88 38.67 -27.06 9.74
C TRP A 88 39.38 -25.78 9.28
N ALA A 89 40.56 -25.90 8.65
CA ALA A 89 41.32 -24.77 8.13
C ALA A 89 40.64 -24.17 6.89
N SER A 90 40.12 -25.02 5.99
CA SER A 90 39.31 -24.59 4.85
C SER A 90 38.08 -23.79 5.27
N ALA A 91 37.36 -24.28 6.30
CA ALA A 91 36.21 -23.58 6.86
C ALA A 91 36.59 -22.19 7.42
N LEU A 92 37.72 -22.07 8.13
CA LEU A 92 38.19 -20.80 8.67
C LEU A 92 38.59 -19.81 7.56
N VAL A 93 39.24 -20.28 6.49
CA VAL A 93 39.62 -19.43 5.35
C VAL A 93 38.37 -18.86 4.68
N VAL A 94 37.38 -19.72 4.38
CA VAL A 94 36.12 -19.26 3.75
C VAL A 94 35.36 -18.32 4.69
N ALA A 95 35.32 -18.62 5.98
CA ALA A 95 34.70 -17.74 6.98
C ALA A 95 35.37 -16.36 7.04
N ALA A 96 36.70 -16.30 6.99
CA ALA A 96 37.43 -15.05 6.99
C ALA A 96 37.10 -14.18 5.76
N VAL A 97 37.01 -14.79 4.57
CA VAL A 97 36.61 -14.09 3.33
C VAL A 97 35.18 -13.55 3.45
N LEU A 98 34.24 -14.37 3.94
CA LEU A 98 32.85 -13.95 4.12
C LEU A 98 32.73 -12.81 5.14
N LEU A 99 33.44 -12.88 6.26
CA LEU A 99 33.45 -11.83 7.28
C LEU A 99 34.05 -10.52 6.76
N ALA A 100 35.12 -10.59 5.96
CA ALA A 100 35.68 -9.42 5.31
C ALA A 100 34.67 -8.75 4.37
N GLY A 101 34.00 -9.55 3.52
CA GLY A 101 32.94 -9.07 2.64
C GLY A 101 31.76 -8.47 3.41
N ALA A 102 31.31 -9.14 4.47
CA ALA A 102 30.25 -8.65 5.36
C ALA A 102 30.64 -7.34 6.05
N GLY A 103 31.90 -7.19 6.47
CA GLY A 103 32.43 -5.95 7.02
C GLY A 103 32.34 -4.80 6.02
N VAL A 104 32.78 -5.01 4.77
CA VAL A 104 32.68 -4.00 3.70
C VAL A 104 31.22 -3.63 3.41
N ALA A 105 30.33 -4.62 3.29
CA ALA A 105 28.91 -4.39 3.08
C ALA A 105 28.26 -3.62 4.24
N ALA A 106 28.60 -3.96 5.49
CA ALA A 106 28.10 -3.26 6.67
C ALA A 106 28.57 -1.81 6.74
N LEU A 107 29.85 -1.56 6.45
CA LEU A 107 30.41 -0.20 6.46
C LEU A 107 29.82 0.67 5.36
N THR A 108 29.69 0.14 4.14
CA THR A 108 29.08 0.86 3.00
C THR A 108 27.59 1.08 3.20
N GLY A 109 26.86 0.08 3.72
CA GLY A 109 25.46 0.20 4.08
C GLY A 109 25.23 1.25 5.16
N ARG A 110 26.03 1.23 6.24
CA ARG A 110 25.97 2.23 7.31
C ARG A 110 26.22 3.63 6.77
N LYS A 111 27.22 3.82 5.90
CA LYS A 111 27.49 5.11 5.25
C LYS A 111 26.26 5.63 4.50
N LYS A 112 25.63 4.79 3.67
CA LYS A 112 24.42 5.17 2.93
C LYS A 112 23.23 5.52 3.82
N VAL A 113 23.06 4.81 4.94
CA VAL A 113 21.98 5.09 5.91
C VAL A 113 22.25 6.39 6.66
N THR A 114 23.50 6.68 7.02
CA THR A 114 23.89 7.92 7.73
C THR A 114 23.93 9.14 6.81
N GLU A 115 24.25 8.97 5.53
CA GLU A 115 24.24 10.04 4.52
C GLU A 115 22.86 10.30 3.91
N GLY A 116 21.90 9.37 4.09
CA GLY A 116 20.51 9.57 3.71
C GLY A 116 19.93 10.77 4.46
N GLN A 117 19.51 11.79 3.70
CA GLN A 117 18.86 13.02 4.19
C GLN A 117 17.84 12.71 5.29
N PRO A 118 17.62 13.64 6.26
CA PRO A 118 16.72 13.39 7.36
C PRO A 118 15.37 12.88 6.81
N LEU A 119 14.99 11.67 7.21
CA LEU A 119 13.71 11.02 6.89
C LEU A 119 12.48 11.85 7.31
N LYS A 120 12.69 13.04 7.89
CA LYS A 120 11.65 14.01 8.16
C LYS A 120 11.24 14.62 6.82
N PRO A 121 10.01 14.39 6.34
CA PRO A 121 9.53 15.03 5.12
C PRO A 121 9.29 16.51 5.43
N GLU A 122 10.35 17.32 5.35
CA GLU A 122 10.37 18.74 5.75
C GLU A 122 9.26 19.53 5.09
N ARG A 123 8.97 19.24 3.81
CA ARG A 123 7.87 19.87 3.07
C ARG A 123 6.48 19.47 3.57
N ALA A 124 6.29 18.20 3.92
CA ALA A 124 5.01 17.73 4.45
C ALA A 124 4.77 18.29 5.86
N VAL A 125 5.83 18.32 6.68
CA VAL A 125 5.78 18.91 8.03
C VAL A 125 5.52 20.42 7.96
N ALA A 126 6.15 21.13 7.01
CA ALA A 126 5.92 22.57 6.81
C ALA A 126 4.51 22.88 6.32
N GLY A 127 3.93 22.02 5.46
CA GLY A 127 2.53 22.13 5.03
C GLY A 127 1.56 22.01 6.21
N VAL A 128 1.71 20.95 7.01
CA VAL A 128 0.87 20.74 8.22
C VAL A 128 1.00 21.89 9.20
N GLN A 129 2.21 22.45 9.40
CA GLN A 129 2.39 23.61 10.27
C GLN A 129 1.67 24.86 9.75
N LYS A 130 1.68 25.09 8.42
CA LYS A 130 0.93 26.18 7.80
C LYS A 130 -0.57 26.01 7.96
N ASP A 131 -1.08 24.80 7.76
CA ASP A 131 -2.50 24.52 7.85
C ASP A 131 -3.00 24.71 9.29
N VAL A 132 -2.22 24.25 10.29
CA VAL A 132 -2.52 24.47 11.71
C VAL A 132 -2.48 25.96 12.07
N ALA A 133 -1.52 26.73 11.52
CA ALA A 133 -1.44 28.17 11.75
C ALA A 133 -2.67 28.92 11.19
N ALA A 134 -3.10 28.58 9.98
CA ALA A 134 -4.26 29.19 9.35
C ALA A 134 -5.56 28.93 10.14
N VAL A 135 -5.74 27.71 10.65
CA VAL A 135 -6.90 27.37 11.50
C VAL A 135 -6.87 28.15 12.83
N LYS A 136 -5.69 28.33 13.41
CA LYS A 136 -5.53 29.04 14.70
C LYS A 136 -5.74 30.55 14.57
N GLU A 137 -5.41 31.12 13.41
CA GLU A 137 -5.67 32.52 13.08
C GLU A 137 -7.16 32.77 12.78
N ALA A 138 -7.84 31.85 12.09
CA ALA A 138 -9.27 31.94 11.81
C ALA A 138 -10.16 31.74 13.05
N ALA A 139 -9.64 31.12 14.10
CA ALA A 139 -10.34 30.87 15.37
C ALA A 139 -10.18 32.01 16.40
N ARG A 140 -9.48 33.09 16.06
CA ARG A 140 -9.18 34.23 16.93
C ARG A 140 -9.94 35.47 16.50
#